data_AF-A0A9Q3DH26-F1
#
_entry.id   AF-A0A9Q3DH26-F1
#
_cell.length_a   1.000
_cell.length_b   1.000
_cell.length_c   1.000
_cell.angle_alpha   90.00
_cell.angle_beta   90.00
_cell.angle_gamma   90.00
#
_symmetry.space_group_name_H-M   'P 1'
#
loop_
_entity.id
_entity.type
_entity.pdbx_description
1 polymer ?
#
loop_
_entity_poly.entity_id
_entity_poly.type
_entity_poly.pdbx_seq_one_letter_code
_entity_poly.pdbx_strand_id
1 'polypeptide(L)'
;MMQSFLGFASYYRNHIRNFAHITSSIYKLCSKDIVRIKHELTNAPVPILPYFELTFKLYVDAACSQGLGAALHQRQIVDGEPRDGVKCYISRQLKDSEARYGATQTELLCLVWALEKLHYYL
;
A
#
# COMPACT_ATOMS: atom_id res chain seq x y z
N MET A 1 -14.68 -15.64 10.52
CA MET A 1 -15.17 -14.82 9.39
C MET A 1 -14.77 -15.36 8.01
N MET A 2 -13.60 -16.01 7.82
CA MET A 2 -13.28 -16.67 6.54
C MET A 2 -14.07 -17.97 6.36
N GLN A 3 -14.32 -18.74 7.43
CA GLN A 3 -15.22 -19.89 7.37
C GLN A 3 -16.68 -19.52 7.07
N SER A 4 -17.15 -18.33 7.45
CA SER A 4 -18.52 -17.90 7.12
C SER A 4 -18.63 -17.48 5.64
N PHE A 5 -17.63 -16.79 5.08
CA PHE A 5 -17.59 -16.49 3.64
C PHE A 5 -17.32 -17.75 2.79
N LEU A 6 -16.45 -18.65 3.23
CA LEU A 6 -16.22 -19.94 2.57
C LEU A 6 -17.43 -20.88 2.69
N GLY A 7 -18.13 -20.88 3.82
CA GLY A 7 -19.39 -21.61 3.97
C GLY A 7 -20.44 -21.12 2.99
N PHE A 8 -20.56 -19.79 2.86
CA PHE A 8 -21.42 -19.16 1.85
C PHE A 8 -20.96 -19.48 0.41
N ALA A 9 -19.68 -19.35 0.08
CA ALA A 9 -19.17 -19.63 -1.26
C ALA A 9 -19.24 -21.13 -1.61
N SER A 10 -19.05 -22.02 -0.63
CA SER A 10 -19.19 -23.47 -0.77
C SER A 10 -20.63 -23.87 -1.08
N TYR A 11 -21.62 -23.14 -0.56
CA TYR A 11 -23.03 -23.33 -0.92
C TYR A 11 -23.27 -23.13 -2.43
N TYR A 12 -22.55 -22.20 -3.07
CA TYR A 12 -22.65 -21.92 -4.52
C TYR A 12 -21.65 -22.69 -5.39
N ARG A 13 -20.86 -23.62 -4.82
CA ARG A 13 -19.83 -24.40 -5.50
C ARG A 13 -20.29 -25.06 -6.82
N ASN A 14 -21.53 -25.55 -6.85
CA ASN A 14 -22.07 -26.30 -8.00
C ASN A 14 -22.57 -25.39 -9.13
N HIS A 15 -22.71 -24.09 -8.88
CA HIS A 15 -23.23 -23.11 -9.85
C HIS A 15 -22.12 -22.28 -10.51
N ILE A 16 -20.86 -22.49 -10.10
CA ILE A 16 -19.70 -21.73 -10.58
C ILE A 16 -18.71 -22.71 -11.22
N ARG A 17 -18.52 -22.60 -12.54
CA ARG A 17 -17.54 -23.39 -13.29
C ARG A 17 -16.12 -23.03 -12.83
N ASN A 18 -15.27 -24.04 -12.59
CA ASN A 18 -13.89 -23.87 -12.09
C ASN A 18 -13.75 -23.22 -10.69
N PHE A 19 -14.76 -23.36 -9.82
CA PHE A 19 -14.75 -22.85 -8.44
C PHE A 19 -13.50 -23.27 -7.65
N ALA A 20 -13.05 -24.52 -7.79
CA ALA A 20 -11.86 -25.02 -7.10
C ALA A 20 -10.58 -24.27 -7.50
N HIS A 21 -10.47 -23.84 -8.77
CA HIS A 21 -9.32 -23.06 -9.25
C HIS A 21 -9.33 -21.64 -8.67
N ILE A 22 -10.49 -20.98 -8.67
CA ILE A 22 -10.67 -19.61 -8.12
C ILE A 22 -10.40 -19.60 -6.60
N THR A 23 -10.99 -20.56 -5.88
CA THR A 23 -10.78 -20.68 -4.44
C THR A 23 -9.36 -21.11 -4.11
N SER A 24 -8.70 -21.93 -4.93
CA SER A 24 -7.29 -22.30 -4.72
C SER A 24 -6.34 -21.10 -4.71
N SER A 25 -6.61 -20.06 -5.52
CA SER A 25 -5.85 -18.81 -5.50
C SER A 25 -6.06 -18.03 -4.20
N ILE A 26 -7.29 -18.02 -3.67
CA ILE A 26 -7.63 -17.42 -2.37
C ILE A 26 -6.99 -18.22 -1.22
N TYR A 27 -6.93 -19.55 -1.33
CA TYR A 27 -6.22 -20.42 -0.38
C TYR A 27 -4.70 -20.25 -0.44
N LYS A 28 -4.14 -19.99 -1.65
CA LYS A 28 -2.71 -19.71 -1.88
C LYS A 28 -2.27 -18.33 -1.43
N LEU A 29 -3.16 -17.32 -1.46
CA LEU A 29 -3.00 -16.11 -0.66
C LEU A 29 -3.10 -16.51 0.81
N CYS A 30 -1.95 -16.88 1.37
CA CYS A 30 -1.78 -17.47 2.68
C CYS A 30 -2.66 -16.77 3.72
N SER A 31 -3.41 -17.55 4.52
CA SER A 31 -4.23 -17.05 5.63
C SER A 31 -3.48 -16.10 6.55
N LYS A 32 -2.16 -16.28 6.68
CA LYS A 32 -1.24 -15.42 7.45
C LYS A 32 -1.10 -14.02 6.86
N ASP A 33 -1.02 -13.87 5.54
CA ASP A 33 -0.86 -12.57 4.88
C ASP A 33 -2.16 -11.77 4.96
N ILE A 34 -3.31 -12.43 4.85
CA ILE A 34 -4.63 -11.80 5.06
C ILE A 34 -4.80 -11.37 6.52
N VAL A 35 -4.36 -12.19 7.49
CA VAL A 35 -4.38 -11.81 8.91
C VAL A 35 -3.46 -10.62 9.17
N ARG A 36 -2.27 -10.60 8.55
CA ARG A 36 -1.33 -9.48 8.66
C ARG A 36 -1.90 -8.20 8.05
N ILE A 37 -2.45 -8.26 6.84
CA ILE A 37 -3.11 -7.10 6.21
C ILE A 37 -4.27 -6.60 7.07
N LYS A 38 -5.08 -7.49 7.63
CA LYS A 38 -6.17 -7.10 8.55
C LYS A 38 -5.65 -6.42 9.82
N HIS A 39 -4.58 -6.95 10.39
CA HIS A 39 -3.93 -6.35 11.55
C HIS A 39 -3.39 -4.95 11.23
N GLU A 40 -2.70 -4.79 10.10
CA GLU A 40 -2.18 -3.49 9.66
C GLU A 40 -3.32 -2.50 9.35
N LEU A 41 -4.41 -2.93 8.71
CA LEU A 41 -5.57 -2.08 8.42
C LEU A 41 -6.34 -1.66 9.69
N THR A 42 -6.38 -2.52 10.70
CA THR A 42 -7.08 -2.22 11.97
C THR A 42 -6.26 -1.29 12.86
N ASN A 43 -4.92 -1.39 12.80
CA ASN A 43 -4.01 -0.54 13.57
C ASN A 43 -3.48 0.65 12.77
N ALA A 44 -3.90 0.82 11.52
CA ALA A 44 -3.47 1.93 10.69
C ALA A 44 -3.86 3.25 11.38
N PRO A 45 -2.91 4.17 11.60
CA PRO A 45 -3.23 5.46 12.18
C PRO A 45 -4.21 6.19 11.27
N VAL A 46 -5.26 6.77 11.85
CA VAL A 46 -6.26 7.54 11.09
C VAL A 46 -5.53 8.69 10.40
N PRO A 47 -5.56 8.78 9.05
CA PRO A 47 -4.89 9.85 8.34
C PRO A 47 -5.54 11.18 8.68
N ILE A 48 -4.78 12.07 9.31
CA ILE A 48 -5.20 13.45 9.61
C ILE A 48 -5.35 14.19 8.28
N LEU A 49 -6.40 15.00 8.11
CA LEU A 49 -6.65 15.77 6.89
C LEU A 49 -5.40 16.59 6.49
N PRO A 50 -4.97 16.56 5.21
CA PRO A 50 -3.87 17.40 4.74
C PRO A 50 -4.30 18.87 4.69
N TYR A 51 -3.40 19.78 5.07
CA TYR A 51 -3.58 21.24 4.96
C TYR A 51 -2.70 21.76 3.84
N PHE A 52 -3.27 22.12 2.69
CA PHE A 52 -2.49 22.47 1.49
C PHE A 52 -1.64 23.75 1.63
N GLU A 53 -1.90 24.59 2.63
CA GLU A 53 -1.10 25.79 2.92
C GLU A 53 0.24 25.50 3.61
N LEU A 54 0.40 24.28 4.15
CA LEU A 54 1.60 23.87 4.87
C LEU A 54 2.50 23.00 3.99
N THR A 55 3.82 23.12 4.18
CA THR A 55 4.81 22.37 3.42
C THR A 55 4.72 20.86 3.68
N PHE A 56 4.67 20.08 2.60
CA PHE A 56 4.78 18.63 2.66
C PHE A 56 6.24 18.18 2.59
N LYS A 57 6.54 17.03 3.23
CA LYS A 57 7.82 16.34 3.15
C LYS A 57 7.60 14.98 2.51
N LEU A 58 8.25 14.74 1.39
CA LEU A 58 8.21 13.46 0.70
C LEU A 58 9.43 12.63 1.09
N TYR A 59 9.21 11.48 1.70
CA TYR A 59 10.22 10.47 1.93
C TYR A 59 10.08 9.39 0.86
N VAL A 60 11.18 8.99 0.26
CA VAL A 60 11.21 8.02 -0.82
C VAL A 60 12.17 6.92 -0.40
N ASP A 61 11.74 5.66 -0.57
CA ASP A 61 12.55 4.49 -0.33
C ASP A 61 12.42 3.53 -1.52
N ALA A 62 13.55 3.11 -2.06
CA ALA A 62 13.61 2.31 -3.27
C ALA A 62 14.52 1.11 -3.02
N ALA A 63 13.90 -0.05 -2.76
CA ALA A 63 14.64 -1.27 -2.55
C ALA A 63 14.96 -1.93 -3.91
N CYS A 64 16.25 -2.06 -4.20
CA CYS A 64 16.74 -2.73 -5.40
C CYS A 64 16.08 -4.11 -5.55
N SER A 65 15.43 -4.34 -6.70
CA SER A 65 14.73 -5.60 -7.04
C SER A 65 13.46 -5.95 -6.25
N GLN A 66 12.97 -5.10 -5.33
CA GLN A 66 11.75 -5.39 -4.56
C GLN A 66 10.57 -4.47 -4.91
N GLY A 67 10.80 -3.15 -4.97
CA GLY A 67 9.70 -2.21 -5.15
C GLY A 67 10.08 -0.76 -4.86
N LEU A 68 9.16 0.13 -5.21
CA LEU A 68 9.22 1.56 -4.96
C LEU A 68 8.26 1.89 -3.82
N GLY A 69 8.70 2.73 -2.88
CA GLY A 69 7.91 3.21 -1.76
C GLY A 69 8.09 4.71 -1.56
N ALA A 70 7.01 5.39 -1.17
CA ALA A 70 7.08 6.78 -0.73
C ALA A 70 6.07 7.04 0.38
N ALA A 71 6.44 7.92 1.31
CA ALA A 71 5.59 8.41 2.38
C ALA A 71 5.53 9.94 2.34
N LEU A 72 4.32 10.47 2.24
CA LEU A 72 4.05 11.89 2.30
C LEU A 72 3.77 12.29 3.76
N HIS A 73 4.63 13.11 4.32
CA HIS A 73 4.51 13.61 5.69
C HIS A 73 4.14 15.08 5.68
N GLN A 74 3.46 15.52 6.74
CA GLN A 74 3.20 16.92 6.96
C GLN A 74 3.26 17.24 8.46
N ARG A 75 3.95 18.34 8.79
CA ARG A 75 3.94 18.91 10.13
C ARG A 75 2.68 19.75 10.30
N GLN A 76 1.87 19.43 11.30
CA GLN A 76 0.65 20.19 11.61
C GLN A 76 0.52 20.39 13.11
N ILE A 77 -0.11 21.49 13.53
CA ILE A 77 -0.49 21.68 14.93
C ILE A 77 -1.85 21.00 15.11
N VAL A 78 -1.90 20.00 15.99
CA VAL A 78 -3.13 19.27 16.35
C VAL A 78 -3.25 19.31 17.86
N ASP A 79 -4.37 19.81 18.37
CA ASP A 79 -4.61 20.03 19.81
C ASP A 79 -3.58 20.94 20.49
N GLY A 80 -3.02 21.91 19.76
CA GLY A 80 -2.02 22.85 20.28
C GLY A 80 -0.57 22.36 20.20
N GLU A 81 -0.34 21.10 19.81
CA GLU A 81 0.99 20.51 19.73
C GLU A 81 1.41 20.21 18.28
N PRO A 82 2.69 20.42 17.91
CA PRO A 82 3.20 20.05 16.59
C PRO A 82 3.29 18.52 16.47
N ARG A 83 2.53 17.96 15.53
CA ARG A 83 2.58 16.55 15.15
C ARG A 83 3.05 16.41 13.71
N ASP A 84 4.14 15.66 13.51
CA ASP A 84 4.56 15.19 12.20
C ASP A 84 3.77 13.91 11.88
N GLY A 85 2.79 14.03 10.98
CA GLY A 85 1.89 12.93 10.62
C GLY A 85 2.09 12.47 9.18
N VAL A 86 2.00 11.16 8.96
CA VAL A 86 1.94 10.63 7.59
C VAL A 86 0.55 10.85 7.03
N LYS A 87 0.49 11.45 5.84
CA LYS A 87 -0.74 11.74 5.10
C LYS A 87 -1.07 10.65 4.10
N CYS A 88 -0.05 10.11 3.44
CA CYS A 88 -0.23 9.09 2.42
C CYS A 88 1.01 8.19 2.35
N TYR A 89 0.77 6.90 2.21
CA TYR A 89 1.78 5.94 1.77
C TYR A 89 1.44 5.51 0.34
N ILE A 90 2.44 5.53 -0.53
CA ILE A 90 2.35 4.98 -1.88
C ILE A 90 3.43 3.92 -2.04
N SER A 91 3.07 2.81 -2.67
CA SER A 91 4.05 1.79 -3.04
C SER A 91 3.64 1.12 -4.34
N ARG A 92 4.63 0.64 -5.10
CA ARG A 92 4.40 -0.22 -6.26
C ARG A 92 5.55 -1.20 -6.45
N GLN A 93 5.26 -2.32 -7.08
CA GLN A 93 6.30 -3.24 -7.54
C GLN A 93 7.05 -2.66 -8.74
N LEU A 94 8.32 -3.03 -8.85
CA LEU A 94 9.15 -2.72 -10.02
C LEU A 94 8.69 -3.54 -11.23
N LYS A 95 8.75 -2.95 -12.42
CA LYS A 95 8.59 -3.69 -13.67
C LYS A 95 9.87 -4.49 -13.97
N ASP A 96 9.76 -5.56 -14.76
CA ASP A 96 10.92 -6.37 -15.17
C ASP A 96 12.05 -5.56 -15.83
N SER A 97 11.69 -4.49 -16.55
CA SER A 97 12.65 -3.56 -17.14
C SER A 97 13.34 -2.67 -16.10
N GLU A 98 12.60 -2.25 -15.07
CA GLU A 98 13.08 -1.38 -13.99
C GLU A 98 13.90 -2.17 -12.95
N ALA A 99 13.67 -3.49 -12.84
CA ALA A 99 14.41 -4.37 -11.94
C ALA A 99 15.90 -4.53 -12.30
N ARG A 100 16.30 -4.11 -13.50
CA ARG A 100 17.70 -4.13 -13.97
C ARG A 100 18.46 -2.83 -13.65
N TYR A 101 17.77 -1.83 -13.10
CA TYR A 101 18.39 -0.55 -12.77
C TYR A 101 19.31 -0.67 -11.55
N GLY A 102 20.37 0.15 -11.55
CA GLY A 102 21.22 0.31 -10.37
C GLY A 102 20.47 1.00 -9.23
N ALA A 103 21.04 0.99 -8.02
CA ALA A 103 20.42 1.60 -6.83
C ALA A 103 20.05 3.08 -7.05
N THR A 104 21.00 3.90 -7.51
CA THR A 104 20.78 5.33 -7.77
C THR A 104 19.70 5.61 -8.83
N GLN A 105 19.66 4.80 -9.90
CA GLN A 105 18.63 4.93 -10.93
C GLN A 105 17.25 4.56 -10.39
N THR A 106 17.20 3.56 -9.51
CA THR A 106 15.96 3.10 -8.87
C THR A 106 15.45 4.13 -7.86
N GLU A 107 16.33 4.76 -7.09
CA GLU A 107 16.00 5.88 -6.20
C GLU A 107 15.44 7.09 -6.98
N LEU A 108 16.10 7.48 -8.07
CA LEU A 108 15.64 8.58 -8.90
C LEU A 108 14.29 8.27 -9.56
N LEU A 109 14.12 7.04 -10.06
CA LEU A 109 12.83 6.56 -10.59
C LEU A 109 11.73 6.64 -9.52
N CYS A 110 12.05 6.24 -8.28
CA CYS A 110 11.13 6.31 -7.16
C CYS A 110 10.70 7.75 -6.86
N LEU A 111 11.65 8.69 -6.88
CA LEU A 111 11.39 10.10 -6.66
C LEU A 111 10.49 10.68 -7.75
N VAL A 112 10.83 10.48 -9.02
CA VAL A 112 10.03 10.98 -10.16
C VAL A 112 8.63 10.40 -10.12
N TRP A 113 8.51 9.09 -9.92
CA TRP A 113 7.22 8.42 -9.81
C TRP A 113 6.37 8.94 -8.64
N ALA A 114 7.00 9.17 -7.48
CA ALA A 114 6.30 9.67 -6.31
C ALA A 114 5.80 11.11 -6.52
N LEU A 115 6.61 11.98 -7.16
CA LEU A 115 6.21 13.33 -7.53
C LEU A 115 5.05 13.30 -8.54
N GLU A 116 5.12 12.47 -9.58
CA GLU A 116 4.03 12.31 -10.55
C GLU A 116 2.74 11.80 -9.91
N LYS A 117 2.82 10.91 -8.91
CA LYS A 117 1.63 10.38 -8.24
C LYS A 117 1.05 11.32 -7.19
N LEU A 118 1.90 12.12 -6.54
CA LEU A 118 1.51 13.03 -5.47
C LEU A 118 1.43 14.49 -5.93
N HIS A 119 1.47 14.76 -7.24
CA HIS A 119 1.36 16.10 -7.82
C HIS A 119 0.10 16.88 -7.39
N TYR A 120 -0.95 16.19 -6.95
CA TYR A 120 -2.16 16.86 -6.43
C TYR A 120 -1.94 17.41 -5.01
N TYR A 121 -0.97 16.86 -4.27
CA TYR A 121 -0.66 17.26 -2.89
C TYR A 121 0.56 18.19 -2.80
N LEU A 122 1.44 18.18 -3.80
CA LEU A 122 2.70 18.95 -3.86
C LEU A 122 2.54 20.18 -4.75
#